data_AF-A0A2M9Q5U4-F1
#
_entry.id   AF-A0A2M9Q5U4-F1
#
_cell.length_a   1.000
_cell.length_b   1.000
_cell.length_c   1.000
_cell.angle_alpha   90.00
_cell.angle_beta   90.00
_cell.angle_gamma   90.00
#
_symmetry.space_group_name_H-M   'P 1'
#
loop_
_entity.id
_entity.type
_entity.pdbx_description
1 polymer ?
#
loop_
_entity_poly.entity_id
_entity_poly.type
_entity_poly.pdbx_seq_one_letter_code
_entity_poly.pdbx_strand_id
1 'polypeptide(L)'
;MPALTMDQVRQLNSYSIYTTEPKRTLFTLADIHKDFYHPDFLNLMMGITDAATETAAISHFARRYGMFFAMQLYMLAAYDEVWDGKPIELRFDAAKEFDSFTVAMFVNPNDWRYVDEDERQSVIEKILYDGHVIVQQLRKVTSISPLTIWENFFGYLLWHYHVLLSNPGLADQAMEDIEALEDPKTWT
;
A
#
# COMPACT_ATOMS: atom_id res chain seq x y z
N MET A 1 16.63 -12.44 -9.18
CA MET A 1 15.32 -12.02 -8.64
C MET A 1 15.04 -12.94 -7.47
N PRO A 2 15.09 -12.46 -6.22
CA PRO A 2 14.64 -13.26 -5.11
C PRO A 2 13.15 -13.56 -5.30
N ALA A 3 12.77 -14.83 -5.17
CA ALA A 3 11.37 -15.16 -4.97
C ALA A 3 11.08 -14.89 -3.51
N LEU A 4 10.01 -14.15 -3.21
CA LEU A 4 9.51 -14.00 -1.85
C LEU A 4 9.48 -15.36 -1.14
N THR A 5 10.06 -15.42 0.04
CA THR A 5 10.00 -16.57 0.94
C THR A 5 8.56 -16.84 1.37
N MET A 6 8.29 -18.07 1.82
CA MET A 6 6.96 -18.45 2.30
C MET A 6 6.49 -17.55 3.48
N ASP A 7 7.40 -17.11 4.33
CA ASP A 7 7.07 -16.27 5.48
C ASP A 7 6.74 -14.83 5.03
N GLN A 8 7.48 -14.27 4.07
CA GLN A 8 7.13 -12.98 3.45
C GLN A 8 5.75 -13.05 2.76
N VAL A 9 5.48 -14.13 2.02
CA VAL A 9 4.16 -14.34 1.38
C VAL A 9 3.04 -14.43 2.42
N ARG A 10 3.25 -15.15 3.53
CA ARG A 10 2.27 -15.23 4.63
C ARG A 10 2.05 -13.87 5.28
N GLN A 11 3.11 -13.11 5.49
CA GLN A 11 3.03 -11.78 6.06
C GLN A 11 2.18 -10.86 5.17
N LEU A 12 2.47 -10.77 3.87
CA LEU A 12 1.68 -9.97 2.92
C LEU A 12 0.21 -10.42 2.87
N ASN A 13 -0.03 -11.74 2.79
CA ASN A 13 -1.38 -12.30 2.75
C ASN A 13 -2.19 -11.98 4.02
N SER A 14 -1.54 -11.86 5.19
CA SER A 14 -2.21 -11.51 6.46
C SER A 14 -2.81 -10.09 6.45
N TYR A 15 -2.35 -9.23 5.53
CA TYR A 15 -2.86 -7.88 5.30
C TYR A 15 -3.65 -7.75 3.98
N SER A 16 -4.09 -8.87 3.40
CA SER A 16 -4.80 -8.94 2.11
C SER A 16 -4.00 -8.38 0.92
N ILE A 17 -2.67 -8.51 0.93
CA ILE A 17 -1.80 -8.24 -0.21
C ILE A 17 -1.40 -9.59 -0.80
N TYR A 18 -2.09 -10.00 -1.87
CA TYR A 18 -1.94 -11.33 -2.43
C TYR A 18 -0.85 -11.36 -3.50
N THR A 19 -0.02 -12.40 -3.48
CA THR A 19 1.04 -12.63 -4.49
C THR A 19 0.65 -13.67 -5.55
N THR A 20 -0.59 -14.14 -5.51
CA THR A 20 -1.16 -15.05 -6.51
C THR A 20 -1.75 -14.28 -7.68
N GLU A 21 -1.85 -14.91 -8.84
CA GLU A 21 -2.56 -14.31 -9.97
C GLU A 21 -4.06 -14.12 -9.63
N PRO A 22 -4.64 -12.92 -9.84
CA PRO A 22 -6.05 -12.70 -9.59
C PRO A 22 -6.91 -13.45 -10.61
N LYS A 23 -8.11 -13.89 -10.20
CA LYS A 23 -9.07 -14.55 -11.11
C LYS A 23 -9.51 -13.64 -12.25
N ARG A 24 -9.62 -12.35 -11.97
CA ARG A 24 -9.88 -11.27 -12.93
C ARG A 24 -9.21 -9.99 -12.41
N THR A 25 -8.92 -9.05 -13.29
CA THR A 25 -8.47 -7.71 -12.89
C THR A 25 -9.60 -6.74 -13.23
N LEU A 26 -10.21 -6.12 -12.21
CA LEU A 26 -11.23 -5.10 -12.43
C LEU A 26 -10.62 -3.77 -12.83
N PHE A 27 -9.49 -3.43 -12.21
CA PHE A 27 -8.70 -2.24 -12.50
C PHE A 27 -7.28 -2.39 -11.96
N THR A 28 -6.39 -1.50 -12.39
CA THR A 28 -5.00 -1.41 -11.93
C THR A 28 -4.74 -0.05 -11.28
N LEU A 29 -3.62 0.09 -10.57
CA LEU A 29 -3.20 1.40 -10.06
C LEU A 29 -2.98 2.41 -11.20
N ALA A 30 -2.50 1.94 -12.35
CA ALA A 30 -2.34 2.76 -13.54
C ALA A 30 -3.66 3.38 -14.03
N ASP A 31 -4.81 2.73 -13.80
CA ASP A 31 -6.11 3.27 -14.17
C ASP A 31 -6.54 4.40 -13.22
N ILE A 32 -6.25 4.28 -11.93
CA ILE A 32 -6.54 5.32 -10.92
C ILE A 32 -5.77 6.62 -11.21
N HIS A 33 -4.57 6.52 -11.79
CA HIS A 33 -3.77 7.67 -12.20
C HIS A 33 -4.39 8.47 -13.37
N LYS A 34 -5.43 7.94 -14.04
CA LYS A 34 -6.07 8.57 -15.19
C LYS A 34 -7.35 9.26 -14.74
N ASP A 35 -7.37 10.60 -14.81
CA ASP A 35 -8.52 11.41 -14.38
C ASP A 35 -9.84 11.03 -15.07
N PHE A 36 -9.80 10.55 -16.32
CA PHE A 36 -11.00 10.12 -17.02
C PHE A 36 -11.63 8.84 -16.45
N TYR A 37 -10.86 8.03 -15.71
CA TYR A 37 -11.31 6.76 -15.12
C TYR A 37 -11.95 6.94 -13.74
N HIS A 38 -11.80 8.11 -13.13
CA HIS A 38 -12.30 8.43 -11.79
C HIS A 38 -13.80 8.14 -11.57
N PRO A 39 -14.71 8.45 -12.52
CA PRO A 39 -16.12 8.07 -12.38
C PRO A 39 -16.34 6.55 -12.35
N ASP A 40 -15.64 5.79 -13.21
CA ASP A 40 -15.74 4.33 -13.27
C ASP A 40 -15.16 3.68 -12.02
N PHE A 41 -14.03 4.19 -11.55
CA PHE A 41 -13.42 3.78 -10.28
C PHE A 41 -14.41 3.94 -9.11
N LEU A 42 -15.06 5.10 -9.01
CA LEU A 42 -16.03 5.35 -7.94
C LEU A 42 -17.24 4.41 -8.02
N ASN A 43 -17.79 4.19 -9.20
CA ASN A 43 -18.89 3.26 -9.42
C ASN A 43 -18.50 1.81 -9.06
N LEU A 44 -17.28 1.39 -9.40
CA LEU A 44 -16.75 0.10 -9.00
C LEU A 44 -16.63 -0.01 -7.48
N MET A 45 -16.10 1.01 -6.81
CA MET A 45 -15.95 0.98 -5.35
C MET A 45 -17.30 0.87 -4.65
N MET A 46 -18.30 1.64 -5.12
CA MET A 46 -19.67 1.54 -4.62
C MET A 46 -20.25 0.14 -4.83
N GLY A 47 -20.12 -0.42 -6.03
CA GLY A 47 -20.65 -1.74 -6.36
C GLY A 47 -19.96 -2.91 -5.66
N ILE A 48 -18.66 -2.79 -5.36
CA ILE A 48 -17.90 -3.83 -4.63
C ILE A 48 -18.19 -3.77 -3.14
N THR A 49 -18.16 -2.58 -2.55
CA THR A 49 -18.21 -2.43 -1.08
C THR A 49 -19.62 -2.39 -0.52
N ASP A 50 -20.64 -2.22 -1.38
CA ASP A 50 -22.04 -1.98 -0.98
C ASP A 50 -22.18 -0.82 0.03
N ALA A 51 -21.26 0.15 -0.06
CA ALA A 51 -21.22 1.27 0.86
C ALA A 51 -22.38 2.24 0.59
N ALA A 52 -22.98 2.77 1.67
CA ALA A 52 -24.09 3.71 1.57
C ALA A 52 -23.71 5.07 0.97
N THR A 53 -22.41 5.39 0.88
CA THR A 53 -21.91 6.66 0.35
C THR A 53 -20.60 6.47 -0.41
N GLU A 54 -20.37 7.32 -1.40
CA GLU A 54 -19.13 7.43 -2.16
C GLU A 54 -17.91 7.60 -1.24
N THR A 55 -18.03 8.48 -0.23
CA THR A 55 -17.01 8.70 0.79
C THR A 55 -16.65 7.42 1.53
N ALA A 56 -17.64 6.63 1.94
CA ALA A 56 -17.37 5.36 2.62
C ALA A 56 -16.69 4.36 1.67
N ALA A 57 -17.16 4.23 0.42
CA ALA A 57 -16.56 3.34 -0.58
C ALA A 57 -15.07 3.68 -0.84
N ILE A 58 -14.75 4.95 -1.06
CA ILE A 58 -13.38 5.40 -1.26
C ILE A 58 -12.54 5.23 0.02
N SER A 59 -13.11 5.44 1.21
CA SER A 59 -12.41 5.18 2.48
C SER A 59 -12.02 3.71 2.63
N HIS A 60 -12.84 2.76 2.18
CA HIS A 60 -12.48 1.34 2.18
C HIS A 60 -11.27 1.06 1.28
N PHE A 61 -11.25 1.62 0.07
CA PHE A 61 -10.08 1.49 -0.81
C PHE A 61 -8.84 2.16 -0.22
N ALA A 62 -8.98 3.38 0.31
CA ALA A 62 -7.88 4.12 0.94
C ALA A 62 -7.21 3.31 2.04
N ARG A 63 -7.99 2.60 2.88
CA ARG A 63 -7.44 1.71 3.91
C ARG A 63 -6.64 0.55 3.34
N ARG A 64 -7.11 -0.07 2.24
CA ARG A 64 -6.39 -1.18 1.57
C ARG A 64 -5.07 -0.70 0.99
N TYR A 65 -5.08 0.45 0.32
CA TYR A 65 -3.85 1.02 -0.23
C TYR A 65 -2.91 1.53 0.87
N GLY A 66 -3.43 2.15 1.93
CA GLY A 66 -2.66 2.61 3.08
C GLY A 66 -1.93 1.47 3.80
N MET A 67 -2.57 0.31 3.89
CA MET A 67 -1.93 -0.92 4.38
C MET A 67 -0.79 -1.37 3.47
N PHE A 68 -0.98 -1.38 2.14
CA PHE A 68 0.08 -1.70 1.20
C PHE A 68 1.26 -0.72 1.28
N PHE A 69 0.97 0.57 1.37
CA PHE A 69 1.97 1.63 1.59
C PHE A 69 2.79 1.35 2.86
N ALA A 70 2.13 1.09 3.99
CA ALA A 70 2.83 0.80 5.24
C ALA A 70 3.62 -0.53 5.16
N MET A 71 3.09 -1.51 4.43
CA MET A 71 3.78 -2.78 4.20
C MET A 71 5.04 -2.65 3.33
N GLN A 72 5.16 -1.61 2.49
CA GLN A 72 6.43 -1.33 1.80
C GLN A 72 7.54 -1.02 2.81
N LEU A 73 7.26 -0.16 3.79
CA LEU A 73 8.21 0.21 4.84
C LEU A 73 8.46 -0.95 5.81
N TYR A 74 7.44 -1.76 6.11
CA TYR A 74 7.63 -2.99 6.89
C TYR A 74 8.57 -3.97 6.19
N MET A 75 8.36 -4.23 4.90
CA MET A 75 9.17 -5.17 4.13
C MET A 75 10.61 -4.67 3.97
N LEU A 76 10.77 -3.36 3.82
CA LEU A 76 12.07 -2.71 3.79
C LEU A 76 12.81 -2.89 5.13
N ALA A 77 12.15 -2.65 6.26
CA ALA A 77 12.74 -2.82 7.59
C ALA A 77 13.05 -4.28 7.95
N ALA A 78 12.17 -5.21 7.57
CA ALA A 78 12.25 -6.60 8.02
C ALA A 78 13.08 -7.51 7.10
N TYR A 79 13.18 -7.17 5.82
CA TYR A 79 13.74 -8.05 4.80
C TYR A 79 14.64 -7.35 3.78
N ASP A 80 14.85 -6.03 3.92
CA ASP A 80 15.55 -5.21 2.93
C ASP A 80 14.94 -5.36 1.53
N GLU A 81 13.61 -5.50 1.46
CA GLU A 81 12.90 -5.70 0.20
C GLU A 81 11.78 -4.67 0.00
N VAL A 82 11.59 -4.25 -1.25
CA VAL A 82 10.52 -3.34 -1.65
C VAL A 82 9.83 -3.85 -2.91
N TRP A 83 8.54 -3.57 -3.06
CA TRP A 83 7.85 -3.76 -4.32
C TRP A 83 8.20 -2.61 -5.27
N ASP A 84 8.79 -2.94 -6.41
CA ASP A 84 9.25 -2.01 -7.43
C ASP A 84 8.60 -2.29 -8.80
N GLY A 85 7.36 -2.79 -8.75
CA GLY A 85 6.56 -3.07 -9.92
C GLY A 85 6.00 -1.80 -10.57
N LYS A 86 5.49 -1.95 -11.79
CA LYS A 86 4.81 -0.86 -12.48
C LYS A 86 3.38 -0.70 -11.95
N PRO A 87 2.77 0.51 -12.00
CA PRO A 87 1.38 0.70 -11.58
C PRO A 87 0.36 -0.22 -12.29
N ILE A 88 0.67 -0.71 -13.49
CA ILE A 88 -0.19 -1.68 -14.21
C ILE A 88 -0.17 -3.09 -13.58
N GLU A 89 0.89 -3.42 -12.83
CA GLU A 89 1.05 -4.72 -12.17
C GLU A 89 0.38 -4.79 -10.81
N LEU A 90 0.11 -3.63 -10.19
CA LEU A 90 -0.70 -3.53 -8.98
C LEU A 90 -2.19 -3.64 -9.36
N ARG A 91 -2.73 -4.85 -9.22
CA ARG A 91 -4.04 -5.25 -9.73
C ARG A 91 -5.07 -5.35 -8.61
N PHE A 92 -6.31 -5.01 -8.91
CA PHE A 92 -7.41 -5.04 -7.95
C PHE A 92 -8.58 -5.86 -8.46
N ASP A 93 -9.18 -6.64 -7.55
CA ASP A 93 -10.40 -7.42 -7.80
C ASP A 93 -11.31 -7.37 -6.58
N ALA A 94 -12.59 -7.72 -6.76
CA ALA A 94 -13.51 -7.95 -5.66
C ALA A 94 -13.20 -9.30 -5.01
N ALA A 95 -13.04 -9.31 -3.69
CA ALA A 95 -12.97 -10.51 -2.88
C ALA A 95 -14.06 -10.49 -1.82
N LYS A 96 -14.42 -11.68 -1.32
CA LYS A 96 -15.32 -11.82 -0.18
C LYS A 96 -14.47 -12.15 1.05
N GLU A 97 -14.44 -11.25 2.02
CA GLU A 97 -13.74 -11.39 3.29
C GLU A 97 -14.73 -11.22 4.44
N PHE A 98 -14.75 -12.15 5.41
CA PHE A 98 -15.65 -12.10 6.58
C PHE A 98 -17.11 -11.79 6.24
N ASP A 99 -17.64 -12.48 5.23
CA ASP A 99 -18.97 -12.30 4.67
C ASP A 99 -19.30 -10.97 3.97
N SER A 100 -18.33 -10.07 3.86
CA SER A 100 -18.47 -8.79 3.14
C SER A 100 -17.63 -8.77 1.88
N PHE A 101 -18.11 -8.09 0.83
CA PHE A 101 -17.27 -7.83 -0.34
C PHE A 101 -16.32 -6.67 -0.09
N THR A 102 -15.10 -6.81 -0.59
CA THR A 102 -14.03 -5.82 -0.44
C THR A 102 -13.15 -5.83 -1.67
N VAL A 103 -12.28 -4.84 -1.76
CA VAL A 103 -11.26 -4.77 -2.81
C VAL A 103 -10.02 -5.50 -2.30
N ALA A 104 -9.66 -6.59 -2.97
CA ALA A 104 -8.41 -7.30 -2.78
C ALA A 104 -7.33 -6.72 -3.70
N MET A 105 -6.10 -6.69 -3.20
CA MET A 105 -4.93 -6.24 -3.93
C MET A 105 -4.07 -7.44 -4.31
N PHE A 106 -3.58 -7.43 -5.55
CA PHE A 106 -2.73 -8.48 -6.10
C PHE A 106 -1.46 -7.87 -6.68
N VAL A 107 -0.32 -8.43 -6.30
CA VAL A 107 1.01 -7.98 -6.71
C VAL A 107 1.79 -9.15 -7.29
N ASN A 108 2.60 -8.92 -8.32
CA ASN A 108 3.46 -9.98 -8.83
C ASN A 108 4.62 -10.23 -7.85
N PRO A 109 4.87 -11.47 -7.41
CA PRO A 109 5.97 -11.77 -6.49
C PRO A 109 7.35 -11.47 -7.11
N ASN A 110 7.45 -11.41 -8.44
CA ASN A 110 8.70 -11.07 -9.13
C ASN A 110 8.99 -9.57 -9.20
N ASP A 111 8.05 -8.72 -8.78
CA ASP A 111 8.23 -7.27 -8.73
C ASP A 111 8.89 -6.80 -7.42
N TRP A 112 9.23 -7.73 -6.52
CA TRP A 112 9.98 -7.44 -5.30
C TRP A 112 11.47 -7.52 -5.58
N ARG A 113 12.23 -6.59 -4.98
CA ARG A 113 13.68 -6.55 -5.10
C ARG A 113 14.33 -6.24 -3.75
N TYR A 114 15.57 -6.70 -3.59
CA TYR A 114 16.42 -6.25 -2.49
C TYR A 114 16.75 -4.76 -2.65
N VAL A 115 16.98 -4.12 -1.51
CA VAL A 115 17.34 -2.72 -1.38
C VAL A 115 18.72 -2.65 -0.74
N ASP A 116 19.68 -2.09 -1.46
CA ASP A 116 21.02 -1.84 -0.92
C ASP A 116 20.98 -0.66 0.07
N GLU A 117 21.90 -0.64 1.05
CA GLU A 117 21.93 0.35 2.13
C GLU A 117 22.03 1.80 1.60
N ASP A 118 22.78 2.01 0.52
CA ASP A 118 23.02 3.33 -0.08
C ASP A 118 21.82 3.89 -0.86
N GLU A 119 20.89 3.04 -1.31
CA GLU A 119 19.65 3.47 -1.95
C GLU A 119 18.46 3.57 -0.99
N ARG A 120 18.58 3.05 0.24
CA ARG A 120 17.48 2.93 1.21
C ARG A 120 16.70 4.24 1.43
N GLN A 121 17.42 5.35 1.62
CA GLN A 121 16.82 6.69 1.75
C GLN A 121 15.96 7.06 0.53
N SER A 122 16.49 6.85 -0.68
CA SER A 122 15.76 7.16 -1.92
C SER A 122 14.54 6.24 -2.14
N VAL A 123 14.60 5.01 -1.62
CA VAL A 123 13.46 4.09 -1.63
C VAL A 123 12.36 4.57 -0.67
N ILE A 124 12.71 5.03 0.53
CA ILE A 124 11.74 5.64 1.46
C ILE A 124 11.07 6.85 0.81
N GLU A 125 11.85 7.77 0.23
CA GLU A 125 11.34 8.95 -0.49
C GLU A 125 10.39 8.55 -1.63
N LYS A 126 10.74 7.52 -2.41
CA LYS A 126 9.86 6.98 -3.47
C LYS A 126 8.55 6.43 -2.90
N ILE A 127 8.59 5.66 -1.81
CA ILE A 127 7.38 5.13 -1.17
C ILE A 127 6.46 6.29 -0.74
N LEU A 128 7.02 7.33 -0.12
CA LEU A 128 6.28 8.53 0.27
C LEU A 128 5.67 9.26 -0.93
N TYR A 129 6.44 9.40 -2.01
CA TYR A 129 5.96 10.01 -3.25
C TYR A 129 4.81 9.21 -3.88
N ASP A 130 4.93 7.89 -3.97
CA ASP A 130 3.88 7.01 -4.50
C ASP A 130 2.60 7.11 -3.64
N GLY A 131 2.76 7.16 -2.31
CA GLY A 131 1.68 7.45 -1.37
C GLY A 131 1.01 8.81 -1.63
N HIS A 132 1.81 9.86 -1.82
CA HIS A 132 1.32 11.20 -2.14
C HIS A 132 0.51 11.22 -3.43
N VAL A 133 1.02 10.59 -4.50
CA VAL A 133 0.32 10.50 -5.79
C VAL A 133 -1.07 9.89 -5.60
N ILE A 134 -1.18 8.78 -4.87
CA ILE A 134 -2.48 8.15 -4.63
C ILE A 134 -3.40 9.02 -3.78
N VAL A 135 -2.90 9.66 -2.72
CA VAL A 135 -3.70 10.59 -1.93
C VAL A 135 -4.27 11.71 -2.81
N GLN A 136 -3.49 12.25 -3.74
CA GLN A 136 -3.96 13.27 -4.68
C GLN A 136 -5.02 12.73 -5.65
N GLN A 137 -4.87 11.51 -6.16
CA GLN A 137 -5.88 10.90 -7.02
C GLN A 137 -7.19 10.63 -6.27
N LEU A 138 -7.11 10.10 -5.04
CA LEU A 138 -8.29 9.85 -4.23
C LEU A 138 -9.03 11.16 -3.90
N ARG A 139 -8.31 12.25 -3.65
CA ARG A 139 -8.94 13.56 -3.40
C ARG A 139 -9.82 14.05 -4.55
N LYS A 140 -9.56 13.63 -5.79
CA LYS A 140 -10.37 14.00 -6.96
C LYS A 140 -11.72 13.28 -7.01
N VAL A 141 -11.85 12.13 -6.34
CA VAL A 141 -13.06 11.30 -6.34
C VAL A 141 -13.83 11.29 -5.02
N THR A 142 -13.31 11.95 -3.98
CA THR A 142 -13.97 11.96 -2.68
C THR A 142 -13.87 13.28 -1.94
N SER A 143 -14.83 13.51 -1.05
CA SER A 143 -14.85 14.65 -0.13
C SER A 143 -13.88 14.51 1.05
N ILE A 144 -13.30 13.31 1.28
CA ILE A 144 -12.30 13.08 2.34
C ILE A 144 -11.12 14.04 2.16
N SER A 145 -10.68 14.66 3.25
CA SER A 145 -9.51 15.53 3.23
C SER A 145 -8.25 14.71 2.98
N PRO A 146 -7.26 15.21 2.23
CA PRO A 146 -5.98 14.52 2.05
C PRO A 146 -5.30 14.18 3.39
N LEU A 147 -5.43 15.07 4.37
CA LEU A 147 -4.90 14.86 5.71
C LEU A 147 -5.51 13.62 6.38
N THR A 148 -6.83 13.44 6.28
CA THR A 148 -7.51 12.25 6.84
C THR A 148 -7.08 10.95 6.16
N ILE A 149 -6.76 10.98 4.87
CA ILE A 149 -6.22 9.81 4.17
C ILE A 149 -4.81 9.51 4.69
N TRP A 150 -3.96 10.53 4.82
CA TRP A 150 -2.62 10.39 5.39
C TRP A 150 -2.63 9.90 6.84
N GLU A 151 -3.51 10.41 7.69
CA GLU A 151 -3.69 9.94 9.07
C GLU A 151 -3.96 8.42 9.10
N ASN A 152 -4.75 7.91 8.16
CA ASN A 152 -4.99 6.48 8.06
C ASN A 152 -3.74 5.69 7.62
N PHE A 153 -2.98 6.21 6.65
CA PHE A 153 -1.74 5.57 6.18
C PHE A 153 -0.69 5.53 7.30
N PHE A 154 -0.50 6.66 7.99
CA PHE A 154 0.40 6.76 9.14
C PHE A 154 -0.06 5.89 10.32
N GLY A 155 -1.37 5.74 10.54
CA GLY A 155 -1.88 4.82 11.55
C GLY A 155 -1.40 3.39 11.34
N TYR A 156 -1.41 2.89 10.10
CA TYR A 156 -0.84 1.58 9.76
C TYR A 156 0.67 1.58 9.92
N LEU A 157 1.35 2.63 9.45
CA LEU A 157 2.81 2.74 9.56
C LEU A 157 3.31 2.67 11.00
N LEU A 158 2.70 3.46 11.89
CA LEU A 158 3.01 3.49 13.32
C LEU A 158 2.81 2.13 13.96
N TRP A 159 1.73 1.42 13.60
CA TRP A 159 1.48 0.08 14.10
C TRP A 159 2.56 -0.91 13.65
N HIS A 160 2.97 -0.88 12.38
CA HIS A 160 4.02 -1.76 11.88
C HIS A 160 5.37 -1.49 12.54
N TYR A 161 5.78 -0.22 12.68
CA TYR A 161 7.02 0.11 13.38
C TYR A 161 6.96 -0.25 14.86
N HIS A 162 5.82 -0.10 15.53
CA HIS A 162 5.65 -0.61 16.89
C HIS A 162 5.92 -2.12 16.99
N VAL A 163 5.40 -2.91 16.04
CA VAL A 163 5.65 -4.36 15.97
C VAL A 163 7.13 -4.65 15.71
N LEU A 164 7.77 -3.94 14.78
CA LEU A 164 9.19 -4.12 14.43
C LEU A 164 10.12 -3.79 15.59
N LEU A 165 9.91 -2.64 16.26
CA LEU A 165 10.67 -2.21 17.43
C LEU A 165 10.50 -3.16 18.63
N SER A 166 9.40 -3.91 18.68
CA SER A 166 9.17 -4.94 19.70
C SER A 166 9.97 -6.23 19.43
N ASN A 167 10.58 -6.38 18.25
CA ASN A 167 11.46 -7.48 17.90
C ASN A 167 12.93 -7.03 17.95
N PRO A 168 13.75 -7.52 18.90
CA PRO A 168 15.14 -7.10 19.04
C PRO A 168 16.00 -7.30 17.78
N GLY A 169 15.66 -8.27 16.91
CA GLY A 169 16.40 -8.52 15.68
C GLY A 169 16.10 -7.53 14.55
N LEU A 170 15.04 -6.72 14.67
CA LEU A 170 14.59 -5.75 13.66
C LEU A 170 14.59 -4.31 14.17
N ALA A 171 14.80 -4.10 15.48
CA ALA A 171 14.63 -2.81 16.13
C ALA A 171 15.61 -1.75 15.61
N ASP A 172 16.87 -2.11 15.36
CA ASP A 172 17.89 -1.17 14.88
C ASP A 172 17.51 -0.65 13.48
N GLN A 173 17.23 -1.56 12.54
CA GLN A 173 16.82 -1.19 11.17
C GLN A 173 15.53 -0.38 11.14
N ALA A 174 14.56 -0.75 11.98
CA ALA A 174 13.31 -0.02 12.12
C ALA A 174 13.51 1.39 12.69
N MET A 175 14.47 1.58 13.59
CA MET A 175 14.80 2.90 14.13
C MET A 175 15.47 3.78 13.07
N GLU A 176 16.40 3.23 12.29
CA GLU A 176 17.03 3.95 11.17
C GLU A 176 15.99 4.46 10.15
N ASP A 177 15.00 3.62 9.81
CA ASP A 177 13.93 4.05 8.91
C ASP A 177 13.05 5.15 9.53
N ILE A 178 12.81 5.10 10.84
CA ILE A 178 12.08 6.17 11.56
C ILE A 178 12.89 7.47 11.54
N GLU A 179 14.20 7.42 11.80
CA GLU A 179 15.08 8.60 11.74
C GLU A 179 15.07 9.22 10.33
N ALA A 180 15.09 8.39 9.29
CA ALA A 180 14.91 8.85 7.91
C ALA A 180 13.54 9.52 7.70
N LEU A 181 12.45 8.92 8.20
CA LEU A 181 11.10 9.49 8.11
C LEU A 181 10.93 10.77 8.94
N GLU A 182 11.72 10.98 10.00
CA GLU A 182 11.72 12.20 10.80
C GLU A 182 12.57 13.33 10.18
N ASP A 183 13.54 13.02 9.31
CA ASP A 183 14.32 14.03 8.60
C ASP A 183 13.41 14.83 7.64
N PRO A 184 13.27 16.16 7.80
CA PRO A 184 12.48 17.00 6.91
C PRO A 184 12.86 16.89 5.42
N LYS A 185 14.12 16.55 5.11
CA LYS A 185 14.59 16.37 3.72
C LYS A 185 13.88 15.23 3.00
N THR A 186 13.45 14.21 3.73
CA THR A 186 12.71 13.06 3.18
C THR A 186 11.33 13.49 2.63
N TRP A 187 10.85 14.68 3.01
CA TRP A 187 9.54 15.20 2.64
C TRP A 187 9.57 16.40 1.66
N THR A 188 10.75 16.77 1.16
CA THR A 188 10.95 17.92 0.23
C THR A 188 11.09 17.48 -1.21
#